data_AF-F8ND89-F1
#
_entry.id   AF-F8ND89-F1
#
_cell.length_a   1.000
_cell.length_b   1.000
_cell.length_c   1.000
_cell.angle_alpha   90.00
_cell.angle_beta   90.00
_cell.angle_gamma   90.00
#
_symmetry.space_group_name_H-M   'P 1'
#
loop_
_entity.id
_entity.type
_entity.pdbx_description
1 polymer ?
#
loop_
_entity_poly.entity_id
_entity_poly.type
_entity_poly.pdbx_seq_one_letter_code
_entity_poly.pdbx_strand_id
1 'polypeptide(L)'
;MNSPVLSLAWDPRRRGALVFGCEDGVAGFINDFKSKAGSQKILFGTEAPVYCLAFDASHGTLAAGVGPEVHIARDISHERYATYNLLPKPGKFNEERSDNRIRPRCWDVDSHARLWQIEPEHDHGYIARVPPVNSGFSALSPNCRTLLLSNLSGAIELYPLGQSKLKQSFKYVSDATRNVPLEVAFTHNGQVVLSGAPRGNVPLWETKTGDLIQTLTHEDDLIQIICAKQYRTTGYIAAAAAEKSESTYIRIWKAQLTSDARESLLDSLTSTWKFYIYANVEENVRELQFYILGGIALIVATYAFYRDSTSMEVKLQLLRMTTVAFFKYLMEFISVLWAYTKELLRSGLREFLELEVAHE
;
A
#
# COMPACT_ATOMS: atom_id res chain seq x y z
N MET A 1 19.87 1.64 33.89
CA MET A 1 19.96 0.43 33.04
C MET A 1 21.39 0.38 32.54
N ASN A 2 22.11 -0.72 32.75
CA ASN A 2 23.54 -0.83 32.41
C ASN A 2 23.79 -1.66 31.14
N SER A 3 22.73 -2.11 30.46
CA SER A 3 22.81 -2.92 29.24
C SER A 3 22.34 -2.11 28.02
N PRO A 4 22.96 -2.27 26.84
CA PRO A 4 22.53 -1.63 25.60
C PRO A 4 21.11 -2.05 25.21
N VAL A 5 20.33 -1.08 24.69
CA VAL A 5 19.04 -1.35 24.07
C VAL A 5 19.27 -1.79 22.63
N LEU A 6 18.73 -2.95 22.26
CA LEU A 6 18.90 -3.55 20.93
C LEU A 6 17.65 -3.40 20.06
N SER A 7 16.47 -3.34 20.67
CA SER A 7 15.21 -3.29 19.94
C SER A 7 14.19 -2.38 20.61
N LEU A 8 13.34 -1.74 19.81
CA LEU A 8 12.29 -0.82 20.23
C LEU A 8 11.02 -1.10 19.44
N ALA A 9 9.87 -1.07 20.11
CA ALA A 9 8.57 -1.16 19.45
C ALA A 9 7.50 -0.34 20.19
N TRP A 10 6.77 0.49 19.45
CA TRP A 10 5.64 1.25 19.99
C TRP A 10 4.44 0.33 20.19
N ASP A 11 3.74 0.43 21.33
CA ASP A 11 2.45 -0.26 21.51
C ASP A 11 1.36 0.56 20.80
N PRO A 12 0.73 0.02 19.73
CA PRO A 12 -0.25 0.75 18.95
C PRO A 12 -1.56 1.01 19.71
N ARG A 13 -1.83 0.29 20.80
CA ARG A 13 -3.07 0.40 21.58
C ARG A 13 -3.00 1.49 22.65
N ARG A 14 -1.79 1.84 23.10
CA ARG A 14 -1.53 2.78 24.19
C ARG A 14 -0.69 3.94 23.72
N ARG A 15 -1.25 5.15 23.76
CA ARG A 15 -0.53 6.35 23.33
C ARG A 15 0.62 6.64 24.30
N GLY A 16 1.84 6.72 23.77
CA GLY A 16 3.04 6.98 24.57
C GLY A 16 3.66 5.73 25.20
N ALA A 17 3.15 4.55 24.85
CA ALA A 17 3.71 3.30 25.34
C ALA A 17 4.79 2.75 24.40
N LEU A 18 5.95 2.44 24.96
CA LEU A 18 7.12 1.92 24.26
C LEU A 18 7.64 0.66 24.96
N VAL A 19 7.92 -0.36 24.17
CA VAL A 19 8.63 -1.55 24.61
C VAL A 19 10.04 -1.53 24.07
N PHE A 20 10.98 -1.93 24.90
CA PHE A 20 12.37 -2.03 24.55
C PHE A 20 12.92 -3.39 24.98
N GLY A 21 13.90 -3.88 24.22
CA GLY A 21 14.63 -5.10 24.50
C GLY A 21 16.12 -4.81 24.64
N CYS A 22 16.76 -5.37 25.66
CA CYS A 22 18.17 -5.17 25.96
C CYS A 22 19.02 -6.40 25.61
N GLU A 23 20.33 -6.19 25.56
CA GLU A 23 21.33 -7.23 25.31
C GLU A 23 21.41 -8.26 26.46
N ASP A 24 21.17 -7.85 27.70
CA ASP A 24 21.12 -8.73 28.88
C ASP A 24 19.85 -9.60 28.96
N GLY A 25 18.97 -9.53 27.95
CA GLY A 25 17.70 -10.25 27.90
C GLY A 25 16.57 -9.60 28.68
N VAL A 26 16.81 -8.46 29.32
CA VAL A 26 15.75 -7.68 29.94
C VAL A 26 14.97 -6.98 28.83
N ALA A 27 13.67 -7.23 28.74
CA ALA A 27 12.77 -6.29 28.08
C ALA A 27 12.04 -5.46 29.11
N GLY A 28 11.69 -4.24 28.72
CA GLY A 28 10.92 -3.36 29.57
C GLY A 28 9.86 -2.59 28.81
N PHE A 29 8.94 -2.05 29.58
CA PHE A 29 7.76 -1.36 29.09
C PHE A 29 7.68 0.02 29.76
N ILE A 30 7.51 1.06 28.95
CA ILE A 30 7.38 2.46 29.35
C ILE A 30 6.00 2.91 28.92
N ASN A 31 5.18 3.43 29.83
CA ASN A 31 3.78 3.78 29.52
C ASN A 31 3.50 5.28 29.37
N ASP A 32 4.38 6.11 29.92
CA ASP A 32 4.35 7.56 29.74
C ASP A 32 5.75 8.12 30.00
N PHE A 33 6.31 8.83 29.01
CA PHE A 33 7.59 9.51 29.15
C PHE A 33 7.57 10.66 30.16
N LYS A 34 6.38 11.10 30.61
CA LYS A 34 6.22 12.16 31.61
C LYS A 34 6.31 11.66 33.05
N SER A 35 5.96 10.40 33.29
CA SER A 35 5.95 9.83 34.64
C SER A 35 7.30 9.20 34.95
N LYS A 36 7.87 9.50 36.11
CA LYS A 36 9.02 8.74 36.66
C LYS A 36 8.63 7.32 37.12
N ALA A 37 7.36 6.92 36.96
CA ALA A 37 6.94 5.55 37.24
C ALA A 37 7.82 4.58 36.45
N GLY A 38 8.54 3.73 37.19
CA GLY A 38 9.62 2.92 36.65
C GLY A 38 9.16 2.01 35.51
N SER A 39 10.09 1.75 34.58
CA SER A 39 9.93 0.74 33.55
C SER A 39 9.54 -0.61 34.17
N GLN A 40 8.42 -1.18 33.73
CA GLN A 40 8.04 -2.55 34.11
C GLN A 40 8.91 -3.54 33.32
N LYS A 41 9.38 -4.61 33.95
CA LYS A 41 10.15 -5.66 33.25
C LYS A 41 9.21 -6.66 32.60
N ILE A 42 9.49 -7.01 31.35
CA ILE A 42 8.89 -8.14 30.64
C ILE A 42 9.80 -9.34 30.88
N LEU A 43 9.21 -10.44 31.35
CA LEU A 43 9.94 -11.66 31.67
C LEU A 43 9.73 -12.67 30.54
N PHE A 44 10.76 -12.87 29.71
CA PHE A 44 10.76 -13.92 28.70
C PHE A 44 11.16 -15.29 29.26
N GLY A 45 11.81 -15.32 30.43
CA GLY A 45 12.27 -16.56 31.08
C GLY A 45 13.61 -17.07 30.57
N THR A 46 14.28 -16.31 29.70
CA THR A 46 15.55 -16.66 29.05
C THR A 46 16.56 -15.52 29.17
N GLU A 47 17.80 -15.82 29.55
CA GLU A 47 18.90 -14.86 29.61
C GLU A 47 19.61 -14.78 28.24
N ALA A 48 18.92 -14.26 27.23
CA ALA A 48 19.48 -14.05 25.90
C ALA A 48 19.07 -12.69 25.33
N PRO A 49 19.89 -12.07 24.46
CA PRO A 49 19.59 -10.75 23.91
C PRO A 49 18.25 -10.67 23.18
N VAL A 50 17.53 -9.57 23.36
CA VAL A 50 16.24 -9.29 22.69
C VAL A 50 16.49 -8.50 21.40
N TYR A 51 16.60 -9.21 20.28
CA TYR A 51 17.03 -8.64 19.00
C TYR A 51 15.93 -7.89 18.25
N CYS A 52 14.67 -8.33 18.37
CA CYS A 52 13.57 -7.72 17.64
C CYS A 52 12.26 -7.84 18.41
N LEU A 53 11.38 -6.88 18.18
CA LEU A 53 10.06 -6.78 18.80
C LEU A 53 9.04 -6.39 17.74
N ALA A 54 7.90 -7.07 17.70
CA ALA A 54 6.81 -6.75 16.78
C ALA A 54 5.47 -6.87 17.50
N PHE A 55 4.66 -5.82 17.41
CA PHE A 55 3.32 -5.79 18.00
C PHE A 55 2.25 -6.14 16.98
N ASP A 56 1.32 -6.98 17.40
CA ASP A 56 0.03 -7.11 16.76
C ASP A 56 -1.00 -6.29 17.52
N ALA A 57 -1.47 -5.22 16.89
CA ALA A 57 -2.50 -4.33 17.45
C ALA A 57 -3.85 -5.03 17.61
N SER A 58 -4.15 -5.99 16.74
CA SER A 58 -5.48 -6.61 16.65
C SER A 58 -5.73 -7.61 17.77
N HIS A 59 -4.77 -8.49 18.04
CA HIS A 59 -4.84 -9.46 19.13
C HIS A 59 -4.15 -8.98 20.41
N GLY A 60 -3.42 -7.87 20.35
CA GLY A 60 -2.73 -7.32 21.51
C GLY A 60 -1.55 -8.16 21.99
N THR A 61 -0.94 -8.90 21.07
CA THR A 61 0.19 -9.80 21.30
C THR A 61 1.50 -9.15 20.88
N LEU A 62 2.57 -9.47 21.59
CA LEU A 62 3.93 -9.05 21.31
C LEU A 62 4.74 -10.27 20.90
N ALA A 63 5.31 -10.25 19.70
CA ALA A 63 6.35 -11.19 19.30
C ALA A 63 7.72 -10.61 19.65
N ALA A 64 8.56 -11.41 20.30
CA ALA A 64 9.91 -11.04 20.68
C ALA A 64 10.90 -12.12 20.22
N GLY A 65 11.91 -11.72 19.45
CA GLY A 65 13.04 -12.57 19.11
C GLY A 65 14.09 -12.50 20.21
N VAL A 66 14.20 -13.55 21.01
CA VAL A 66 15.08 -13.62 22.19
C VAL A 66 16.09 -14.73 21.97
N GLY A 67 17.34 -14.37 21.65
CA GLY A 67 18.34 -15.34 21.20
C GLY A 67 17.86 -16.13 19.95
N PRO A 68 17.87 -17.48 19.98
CA PRO A 68 17.35 -18.32 18.89
C PRO A 68 15.84 -18.59 18.97
N GLU A 69 15.16 -18.07 19.99
CA GLU A 69 13.75 -18.33 20.28
C GLU A 69 12.87 -17.15 19.84
N VAL A 70 11.62 -17.45 19.48
CA VAL A 70 10.61 -16.42 19.25
C VAL A 70 9.49 -16.62 20.26
N HIS A 71 9.40 -15.67 21.18
CA HIS A 71 8.40 -15.65 22.24
C HIS A 71 7.19 -14.86 21.79
N ILE A 72 6.00 -15.43 21.98
CA ILE A 72 4.74 -14.72 21.83
C ILE A 72 4.21 -14.43 23.24
N ALA A 73 4.17 -13.14 23.56
CA ALA A 73 3.73 -12.62 24.84
C ALA A 73 2.40 -11.88 24.71
N ARG A 74 1.62 -11.87 25.79
CA ARG A 74 0.38 -11.10 25.91
C ARG A 74 0.36 -10.36 27.24
N ASP A 75 -0.43 -9.29 27.31
CA ASP A 75 -0.68 -8.59 28.58
C ASP A 75 -1.58 -9.46 29.47
N ILE A 76 -1.10 -9.83 30.65
CA ILE A 76 -1.79 -10.71 31.60
C ILE A 76 -2.44 -9.88 32.72
N SER A 77 -1.82 -8.77 33.11
CA SER A 77 -2.33 -7.88 34.15
C SER A 77 -1.73 -6.51 33.96
N HIS A 78 -2.55 -5.55 33.51
CA HIS A 78 -2.21 -4.13 33.27
C HIS A 78 -0.71 -3.84 33.27
N GLU A 79 -0.10 -3.84 32.08
CA GLU A 79 1.33 -3.51 31.88
C GLU A 79 2.32 -4.63 32.22
N ARG A 80 1.82 -5.86 32.42
CA ARG A 80 2.67 -7.05 32.58
C ARG A 80 2.46 -8.01 31.43
N TYR A 81 3.49 -8.11 30.59
CA TYR A 81 3.56 -9.11 29.55
C TYR A 81 4.21 -10.38 30.08
N ALA A 82 3.62 -11.52 29.74
CA ALA A 82 4.34 -12.79 29.85
C ALA A 82 4.16 -13.61 28.58
N THR A 83 5.21 -14.39 28.29
CA THR A 83 5.19 -15.40 27.24
C THR A 83 4.09 -16.41 27.53
N TYR A 84 3.23 -16.66 26.56
CA TYR A 84 2.24 -17.74 26.64
C TYR A 84 2.45 -18.78 25.54
N ASN A 85 3.23 -18.45 24.51
CA ASN A 85 3.56 -19.37 23.44
C ASN A 85 5.01 -19.16 22.99
N LEU A 86 5.71 -20.26 22.70
CA LEU A 86 7.07 -20.28 22.24
C LEU A 86 7.11 -20.96 20.87
N LEU A 87 7.56 -20.25 19.85
CA LEU A 87 7.74 -20.86 18.53
C LEU A 87 8.95 -21.79 18.55
N PRO A 88 8.90 -22.90 17.79
CA PRO A 88 9.98 -23.86 17.77
C PRO A 88 11.28 -23.21 17.26
N LYS A 89 12.38 -23.51 17.95
CA LYS A 89 13.72 -23.13 17.52
C LYS A 89 13.97 -23.63 16.09
N PRO A 90 14.75 -22.91 15.27
CA PRO A 90 15.30 -23.48 14.05
C PRO A 90 15.96 -24.82 14.37
N GLY A 91 15.73 -25.84 13.53
CA GLY A 91 16.39 -27.14 13.68
C GLY A 91 17.91 -26.99 13.74
N LYS A 92 18.60 -27.91 14.42
CA LYS A 92 20.07 -27.91 14.48
C LYS A 92 20.63 -27.91 13.05
N PHE A 93 21.53 -26.98 12.80
CA PHE A 93 22.18 -26.82 11.51
C PHE A 93 23.20 -27.94 11.31
N ASN A 94 23.13 -28.65 10.18
CA ASN A 94 24.16 -29.64 9.81
C ASN A 94 25.37 -28.87 9.27
N GLU A 95 26.49 -28.92 9.98
CA GLU A 95 27.72 -28.14 9.71
C GLU A 95 28.38 -28.46 8.35
N GLU A 96 27.99 -29.54 7.67
CA GLU A 96 28.63 -29.99 6.41
C GLU A 96 28.37 -29.08 5.20
N ARG A 97 27.38 -28.19 5.26
CA ARG A 97 27.19 -27.11 4.26
C ARG A 97 26.76 -25.83 4.97
N SER A 98 27.58 -24.80 4.93
CA SER A 98 27.23 -23.45 5.37
C SER A 98 26.18 -22.81 4.43
N ASP A 99 24.93 -23.22 4.55
CA ASP A 99 23.77 -22.51 4.01
C ASP A 99 23.48 -21.25 4.85
N ASN A 100 23.86 -20.07 4.33
CA ASN A 100 23.66 -18.77 4.97
C ASN A 100 22.36 -18.07 4.52
N ARG A 101 21.42 -18.79 3.89
CA ARG A 101 20.21 -18.17 3.32
C ARG A 101 19.20 -17.78 4.41
N ILE A 102 18.67 -16.57 4.29
CA ILE A 102 17.53 -16.10 5.09
C ILE A 102 16.28 -16.84 4.61
N ARG A 103 15.54 -17.47 5.51
CA ARG A 103 14.35 -18.26 5.20
C ARG A 103 13.16 -17.71 5.97
N PRO A 104 12.35 -16.83 5.36
CA PRO A 104 11.11 -16.39 5.95
C PRO A 104 10.19 -17.57 6.19
N ARG A 105 9.54 -17.59 7.35
CA ARG A 105 8.63 -18.66 7.75
C ARG A 105 7.36 -18.05 8.32
N CYS A 106 6.24 -18.71 8.06
CA CYS A 106 4.98 -18.42 8.73
C CYS A 106 4.57 -19.63 9.56
N TRP A 107 4.17 -19.31 10.78
CA TRP A 107 3.74 -20.28 11.77
C TRP A 107 2.35 -19.91 12.21
N ASP A 108 1.51 -20.93 12.33
CA ASP A 108 0.26 -20.82 13.06
C ASP A 108 0.60 -20.85 14.56
N VAL A 109 0.21 -19.82 15.28
CA VAL A 109 0.56 -19.65 16.69
C VAL A 109 -0.12 -20.73 17.53
N ASP A 110 -1.40 -21.02 17.28
CA ASP A 110 -2.19 -21.92 18.13
C ASP A 110 -1.86 -23.40 17.93
N SER A 111 -1.69 -23.84 16.68
CA SER A 111 -1.33 -25.23 16.34
C SER A 111 0.17 -25.50 16.34
N HIS A 112 0.99 -24.45 16.44
CA HIS A 112 2.45 -24.51 16.26
C HIS A 112 2.89 -25.10 14.91
N ALA A 113 1.98 -25.17 13.93
CA ALA A 113 2.27 -25.72 12.61
C ALA A 113 2.96 -24.66 11.73
N ARG A 114 4.01 -25.05 11.01
CA ARG A 114 4.59 -24.22 9.96
C ARG A 114 3.66 -24.23 8.76
N LEU A 115 3.06 -23.08 8.44
CA LEU A 115 2.16 -22.93 7.29
C LEU A 115 2.92 -22.91 5.98
N TRP A 116 4.01 -22.13 5.93
CA TRP A 116 4.86 -22.04 4.76
C TRP A 116 6.27 -21.55 5.11
N GLN A 117 7.19 -21.77 4.18
CA GLN A 117 8.55 -21.26 4.21
C GLN A 117 8.90 -20.78 2.80
N ILE A 118 9.49 -19.59 2.72
CA ILE A 118 10.06 -19.11 1.46
C ILE A 118 11.50 -19.61 1.39
N GLU A 119 11.84 -20.26 0.29
CA GLU A 119 13.19 -20.67 -0.05
C GLU A 119 13.68 -19.77 -1.17
N PRO A 120 14.51 -18.75 -0.87
CA PRO A 120 15.03 -17.88 -1.90
C PRO A 120 15.84 -18.67 -2.93
N GLU A 121 15.67 -18.31 -4.20
CA GLU A 121 16.28 -19.01 -5.33
C GLU A 121 17.81 -18.86 -5.37
N HIS A 122 18.37 -17.85 -4.71
CA HIS A 122 19.79 -17.50 -4.76
C HIS A 122 20.50 -17.76 -3.43
N ASP A 123 21.77 -18.19 -3.51
CA ASP A 123 22.67 -18.24 -2.35
C ASP A 123 22.95 -16.81 -1.88
N HIS A 124 22.24 -16.37 -0.85
CA HIS A 124 22.53 -15.11 -0.18
C HIS A 124 23.92 -15.22 0.47
N GLY A 125 24.87 -14.47 -0.08
CA GLY A 125 26.26 -14.48 0.38
C GLY A 125 26.36 -14.18 1.87
N TYR A 126 27.29 -14.87 2.51
CA TYR A 126 27.81 -14.72 3.88
C TYR A 126 27.05 -13.68 4.74
N ILE A 127 26.27 -14.18 5.72
CA ILE A 127 25.94 -13.37 6.90
C ILE A 127 27.30 -13.07 7.55
N ALA A 128 27.85 -11.89 7.30
CA ALA A 128 28.88 -11.39 8.16
C ALA A 128 28.27 -11.41 9.55
N ARG A 129 28.85 -12.21 10.45
CA ARG A 129 28.70 -12.03 11.90
C ARG A 129 29.04 -10.57 12.16
N VAL A 130 28.05 -9.69 12.13
CA VAL A 130 28.15 -8.33 12.62
C VAL A 130 27.32 -8.36 13.90
N PRO A 131 27.94 -8.71 15.05
CA PRO A 131 27.30 -8.49 16.33
C PRO A 131 26.83 -7.02 16.40
N PRO A 132 25.60 -6.75 16.84
CA PRO A 132 24.66 -7.68 17.47
C PRO A 132 23.55 -8.21 16.53
N VAL A 133 23.42 -7.74 15.28
CA VAL A 133 22.19 -7.98 14.49
C VAL A 133 22.39 -9.12 13.48
N ASN A 134 22.13 -10.36 13.91
CA ASN A 134 22.10 -11.55 13.05
C ASN A 134 20.77 -11.71 12.26
N SER A 135 19.99 -10.64 12.10
CA SER A 135 18.67 -10.67 11.46
C SER A 135 18.65 -9.80 10.22
N GLY A 136 18.24 -10.35 9.07
CA GLY A 136 17.87 -9.54 7.92
C GLY A 136 16.58 -8.77 8.20
N PHE A 137 16.46 -7.57 7.65
CA PHE A 137 15.24 -6.80 7.76
C PHE A 137 14.20 -7.28 6.75
N SER A 138 12.94 -7.25 7.17
CA SER A 138 11.81 -7.62 6.35
C SER A 138 10.63 -6.71 6.63
N ALA A 139 9.78 -6.51 5.63
CA ALA A 139 8.56 -5.75 5.77
C ALA A 139 7.39 -6.45 5.09
N LEU A 140 6.24 -6.46 5.76
CA LEU A 140 5.00 -6.94 5.19
C LEU A 140 4.32 -5.79 4.41
N SER A 141 3.82 -6.10 3.23
CA SER A 141 2.97 -5.16 2.49
C SER A 141 1.71 -4.77 3.29
N PRO A 142 1.19 -3.54 3.14
CA PRO A 142 -0.02 -3.11 3.85
C PRO A 142 -1.26 -3.98 3.60
N ASN A 143 -1.34 -4.64 2.44
CA ASN A 143 -2.41 -5.57 2.11
C ASN A 143 -2.15 -7.01 2.59
N CYS A 144 -1.04 -7.27 3.29
CA CYS A 144 -0.63 -8.57 3.79
C CYS A 144 -0.56 -9.68 2.73
N ARG A 145 -0.14 -9.36 1.49
CA ARG A 145 -0.03 -10.35 0.39
C ARG A 145 1.39 -10.59 -0.10
N THR A 146 2.28 -9.64 0.12
CA THR A 146 3.70 -9.74 -0.26
C THR A 146 4.62 -9.41 0.90
N LEU A 147 5.78 -10.03 0.90
CA LEU A 147 6.88 -9.85 1.84
C LEU A 147 8.07 -9.23 1.11
N LEU A 148 8.64 -8.20 1.71
CA LEU A 148 9.87 -7.55 1.25
C LEU A 148 11.03 -8.00 2.12
N LEU A 149 12.16 -8.32 1.51
CA LEU A 149 13.34 -8.86 2.19
C LEU A 149 14.60 -8.14 1.70
N SER A 150 15.44 -7.69 2.62
CA SER A 150 16.82 -7.34 2.27
C SER A 150 17.63 -8.62 2.12
N ASN A 151 18.22 -8.84 0.93
CA ASN A 151 18.97 -10.05 0.64
C ASN A 151 20.43 -9.99 1.10
N LEU A 152 20.83 -8.86 1.71
CA LEU A 152 22.19 -8.54 2.19
C LEU A 152 23.29 -8.55 1.12
N SER A 153 22.96 -8.89 -0.13
CA SER A 153 23.86 -9.03 -1.27
C SER A 153 23.57 -8.01 -2.37
N GLY A 154 23.11 -6.81 -2.00
CA GLY A 154 22.94 -5.69 -2.94
C GLY A 154 21.55 -5.59 -3.59
N ALA A 155 20.57 -6.38 -3.16
CA ALA A 155 19.20 -6.22 -3.62
C ALA A 155 18.16 -6.38 -2.51
N ILE A 156 16.97 -5.86 -2.80
CA ILE A 156 15.77 -6.06 -2.01
C ILE A 156 14.81 -6.89 -2.84
N GLU A 157 14.30 -7.96 -2.26
CA GLU A 157 13.50 -8.95 -2.96
C GLU A 157 12.06 -8.91 -2.46
N LEU A 158 11.13 -9.02 -3.40
CA LEU A 158 9.69 -9.04 -3.14
C LEU A 158 9.14 -10.43 -3.47
N TYR A 159 8.54 -11.06 -2.47
CA TYR A 159 7.92 -12.39 -2.60
C TYR A 159 6.41 -12.30 -2.34
N PRO A 160 5.55 -12.98 -3.11
CA PRO A 160 4.20 -13.28 -2.68
C PRO A 160 4.23 -14.19 -1.45
N LEU A 161 3.36 -13.96 -0.47
CA LEU A 161 3.33 -14.80 0.73
C LEU A 161 3.01 -16.26 0.38
N GLY A 162 3.77 -17.17 0.99
CA GLY A 162 3.63 -18.61 0.76
C GLY A 162 4.19 -19.11 -0.58
N GLN A 163 4.79 -18.25 -1.40
CA GLN A 163 5.38 -18.63 -2.68
C GLN A 163 6.89 -18.33 -2.67
N SER A 164 7.70 -19.35 -2.96
CA SER A 164 9.16 -19.19 -3.09
C SER A 164 9.58 -18.50 -4.38
N LYS A 165 8.65 -18.20 -5.28
CA LYS A 165 8.93 -17.53 -6.54
C LYS A 165 9.12 -16.03 -6.32
N LEU A 166 10.29 -15.53 -6.69
CA LEU A 166 10.60 -14.10 -6.67
C LEU A 166 9.62 -13.35 -7.59
N LYS A 167 8.96 -12.31 -7.08
CA LYS A 167 8.08 -11.44 -7.87
C LYS A 167 8.83 -10.26 -8.46
N GLN A 168 9.68 -9.62 -7.66
CA GLN A 168 10.44 -8.45 -8.10
C GLN A 168 11.73 -8.31 -7.29
N SER A 169 12.77 -7.74 -7.90
CA SER A 169 14.05 -7.44 -7.26
C SER A 169 14.48 -6.00 -7.51
N PHE A 170 14.68 -5.23 -6.44
CA PHE A 170 15.15 -3.85 -6.47
C PHE A 170 16.65 -3.83 -6.18
N LYS A 171 17.45 -3.56 -7.19
CA LYS A 171 18.91 -3.48 -7.06
C LYS A 171 19.30 -2.09 -6.57
N TYR A 172 20.28 -2.05 -5.68
CA TYR A 172 20.95 -0.82 -5.29
C TYR A 172 22.46 -0.98 -5.48
N VAL A 173 23.16 0.15 -5.63
CA VAL A 173 24.62 0.12 -5.78
C VAL A 173 25.24 -0.26 -4.44
N SER A 174 25.76 -1.48 -4.34
CA SER A 174 26.49 -1.96 -3.18
C SER A 174 28.00 -1.74 -3.38
N ASP A 175 28.50 -0.55 -3.08
CA ASP A 175 29.95 -0.25 -3.02
C ASP A 175 30.58 -0.66 -1.68
N ALA A 176 29.83 -1.37 -0.84
CA ALA A 176 30.29 -1.80 0.47
C ALA A 176 31.12 -3.08 0.33
N THR A 177 32.35 -3.04 0.84
CA THR A 177 33.20 -4.22 1.05
C THR A 177 32.65 -5.18 2.11
N ARG A 178 31.56 -4.81 2.80
CA ARG A 178 30.84 -5.60 3.81
C ARG A 178 29.34 -5.64 3.51
N ASN A 179 28.72 -6.80 3.74
CA ASN A 179 27.26 -6.93 3.80
C ASN A 179 26.75 -6.18 5.04
N VAL A 180 25.87 -5.20 4.84
CA VAL A 180 25.19 -4.48 5.92
C VAL A 180 23.71 -4.81 5.84
N PRO A 181 23.06 -5.21 6.95
CA PRO A 181 21.61 -5.29 6.99
C PRO A 181 21.00 -3.89 6.83
N LEU A 182 20.16 -3.73 5.81
CA LEU A 182 19.46 -2.48 5.52
C LEU A 182 17.99 -2.67 5.82
N GLU A 183 17.41 -1.75 6.60
CA GLU A 183 15.98 -1.75 6.83
C GLU A 183 15.23 -1.46 5.52
N VAL A 184 14.06 -2.06 5.39
CA VAL A 184 13.21 -2.00 4.20
C VAL A 184 11.80 -1.64 4.64
N ALA A 185 11.11 -0.82 3.86
CA ALA A 185 9.74 -0.42 4.20
C ALA A 185 8.88 -0.18 2.95
N PHE A 186 7.57 -0.26 3.15
CA PHE A 186 6.58 0.16 2.18
C PHE A 186 6.04 1.55 2.53
N THR A 187 5.70 2.32 1.51
CA THR A 187 4.93 3.56 1.63
C THR A 187 3.87 3.66 0.53
N HIS A 188 3.01 4.68 0.60
CA HIS A 188 1.90 4.90 -0.32
C HIS A 188 1.04 3.63 -0.53
N ASN A 189 0.60 3.02 0.58
CA ASN A 189 -0.19 1.77 0.59
C ASN A 189 0.48 0.59 -0.15
N GLY A 190 1.82 0.56 -0.18
CA GLY A 190 2.58 -0.50 -0.82
C GLY A 190 2.81 -0.28 -2.32
N GLN A 191 2.59 0.93 -2.82
CA GLN A 191 2.96 1.30 -4.19
C GLN A 191 4.45 1.63 -4.31
N VAL A 192 5.08 2.07 -3.22
CA VAL A 192 6.50 2.44 -3.22
C VAL A 192 7.26 1.63 -2.17
N VAL A 193 8.40 1.10 -2.59
CA VAL A 193 9.41 0.46 -1.73
C VAL A 193 10.51 1.45 -1.44
N LEU A 194 10.99 1.48 -0.20
CA LEU A 194 12.20 2.19 0.19
C LEU A 194 13.13 1.27 0.97
N SER A 195 14.43 1.58 0.92
CA SER A 195 15.44 0.90 1.73
C SER A 195 16.43 1.89 2.32
N GLY A 196 17.07 1.49 3.42
CA GLY A 196 18.34 2.10 3.81
C GLY A 196 19.38 1.94 2.71
N ALA A 197 20.51 2.64 2.86
CA ALA A 197 21.65 2.51 1.97
C ALA A 197 22.97 2.45 2.73
N PRO A 198 23.97 1.71 2.21
CA PRO A 198 25.29 1.63 2.82
C PRO A 198 26.05 2.96 2.83
N ARG A 199 25.74 3.86 1.88
CA ARG A 199 26.27 5.22 1.79
C ARG A 199 25.16 6.16 1.35
N GLY A 200 24.62 6.86 2.32
CA GLY A 200 23.96 8.13 2.10
C GLY A 200 22.52 8.04 1.68
N ASN A 201 22.25 7.75 0.42
CA ASN A 201 20.95 8.11 -0.14
C ASN A 201 19.89 7.03 0.03
N VAL A 202 18.64 7.40 0.32
CA VAL A 202 17.51 6.48 0.43
C VAL A 202 16.85 6.33 -0.96
N PRO A 203 17.04 5.21 -1.67
CA PRO A 203 16.35 4.95 -2.92
C PRO A 203 14.87 4.61 -2.69
N LEU A 204 14.02 5.10 -3.59
CA LEU A 204 12.58 4.82 -3.66
C LEU A 204 12.27 4.18 -5.01
N TRP A 205 11.66 3.00 -4.98
CA TRP A 205 11.26 2.28 -6.18
C TRP A 205 9.75 2.12 -6.26
N GLU A 206 9.23 2.12 -7.48
CA GLU A 206 7.86 1.69 -7.72
C GLU A 206 7.75 0.16 -7.56
N THR A 207 6.81 -0.29 -6.75
CA THR A 207 6.67 -1.69 -6.35
C THR A 207 6.30 -2.60 -7.52
N LYS A 208 5.56 -2.07 -8.52
CA LYS A 208 5.08 -2.84 -9.67
C LYS A 208 6.14 -3.00 -10.75
N THR A 209 6.69 -1.88 -11.23
CA THR A 209 7.64 -1.82 -12.35
C THR A 209 9.05 -2.18 -11.91
N GLY A 210 9.42 -1.86 -10.66
CA GLY A 210 10.80 -1.97 -10.19
C GLY A 210 11.62 -0.70 -10.42
N ASP A 211 11.02 0.31 -11.02
CA ASP A 211 11.75 1.50 -11.46
C ASP A 211 12.09 2.41 -10.29
N LEU A 212 13.30 2.98 -10.34
CA LEU A 212 13.77 3.95 -9.36
C LEU A 212 13.05 5.28 -9.61
N ILE A 213 12.10 5.62 -8.74
CA ILE A 213 11.31 6.86 -8.83
C ILE A 213 12.17 8.05 -8.41
N GLN A 214 12.84 7.91 -7.26
CA GLN A 214 13.56 9.00 -6.63
C GLN A 214 14.61 8.46 -5.67
N THR A 215 15.65 9.26 -5.45
CA THR A 215 16.66 9.00 -4.43
C THR A 215 16.71 10.19 -3.47
N LEU A 216 16.41 9.97 -2.19
CA LEU A 216 16.41 11.02 -1.16
C LEU A 216 17.80 11.17 -0.56
N THR A 217 18.32 12.39 -0.57
CA THR A 217 19.70 12.66 -0.15
C THR A 217 19.86 12.72 1.37
N HIS A 218 20.76 11.91 1.91
CA HIS A 218 21.09 11.86 3.34
C HIS A 218 22.62 11.73 3.53
N GLU A 219 23.34 12.70 2.93
CA GLU A 219 24.81 12.82 2.95
C GLU A 219 25.52 11.50 2.63
N ASP A 220 26.72 11.23 3.16
CA ASP A 220 27.52 10.03 2.87
C ASP A 220 27.57 9.03 4.04
N ASP A 221 26.56 9.09 4.92
CA ASP A 221 26.50 8.28 6.14
C ASP A 221 25.79 6.93 5.94
N LEU A 222 26.12 5.94 6.77
CA LEU A 222 25.42 4.65 6.75
C LEU A 222 24.00 4.78 7.31
N ILE A 223 22.97 4.57 6.49
CA ILE A 223 21.59 4.54 6.96
C ILE A 223 21.26 3.14 7.48
N GLN A 224 21.06 3.05 8.79
CA GLN A 224 20.74 1.80 9.46
C GLN A 224 19.23 1.60 9.64
N ILE A 225 18.49 2.70 9.87
CA ILE A 225 17.06 2.67 10.17
C ILE A 225 16.28 3.60 9.25
N ILE A 226 15.18 3.08 8.73
CA ILE A 226 14.22 3.82 7.92
C ILE A 226 12.80 3.51 8.36
N CYS A 227 11.94 4.52 8.38
CA CYS A 227 10.53 4.33 8.64
C CYS A 227 9.72 5.21 7.69
N ALA A 228 8.64 4.67 7.16
CA ALA A 228 7.70 5.42 6.36
C ALA A 228 6.30 5.31 6.96
N LYS A 229 5.59 6.44 6.96
CA LYS A 229 4.21 6.50 7.43
C LYS A 229 3.41 7.46 6.59
N GLN A 230 2.30 6.97 6.06
CA GLN A 230 1.30 7.78 5.39
C GLN A 230 0.24 8.22 6.41
N TYR A 231 -0.06 9.51 6.43
CA TYR A 231 -1.20 10.06 7.16
C TYR A 231 -2.04 10.92 6.21
N ARG A 232 -3.25 10.44 5.89
CA ARG A 232 -4.14 11.06 4.89
C ARG A 232 -3.41 11.24 3.56
N THR A 233 -3.28 12.47 3.08
CA THR A 233 -2.58 12.83 1.84
C THR A 233 -1.09 13.09 2.05
N THR A 234 -0.58 13.08 3.28
CA THR A 234 0.83 13.37 3.56
C THR A 234 1.60 12.09 3.86
N GLY A 235 2.65 11.84 3.08
CA GLY A 235 3.65 10.81 3.33
C GLY A 235 4.82 11.38 4.11
N TYR A 236 5.25 10.65 5.14
CA TYR A 236 6.46 10.94 5.89
C TYR A 236 7.43 9.79 5.73
N ILE A 237 8.69 10.12 5.47
CA ILE A 237 9.81 9.19 5.49
C ILE A 237 10.81 9.73 6.49
N ALA A 238 11.28 8.90 7.39
CA ALA A 238 12.35 9.22 8.32
C ALA A 238 13.50 8.25 8.10
N ALA A 239 14.73 8.76 8.09
CA ALA A 239 15.94 7.97 8.08
C ALA A 239 16.91 8.50 9.14
N ALA A 240 17.66 7.59 9.75
CA ALA A 240 18.71 7.95 10.69
C ALA A 240 20.02 7.22 10.36
N ALA A 241 21.12 7.93 10.57
CA ALA A 241 22.46 7.40 10.43
C ALA A 241 23.26 7.66 11.72
N ALA A 242 24.05 6.68 12.12
CA ALA A 242 24.85 6.73 13.35
C ALA A 242 26.36 6.71 13.10
N GLU A 243 26.82 6.26 11.93
CA GLU A 243 28.25 6.07 11.63
C GLU A 243 28.65 6.85 10.37
N LYS A 244 29.14 8.10 10.54
CA LYS A 244 30.26 8.71 9.78
C LYS A 244 30.44 10.22 9.95
N SER A 245 29.46 10.94 10.47
CA SER A 245 29.52 12.40 10.66
C SER A 245 29.83 12.80 12.10
N GLU A 246 30.40 14.00 12.31
CA GLU A 246 30.53 14.64 13.64
C GLU A 246 29.17 14.88 14.32
N SER A 247 28.06 14.70 13.60
CA SER A 247 26.70 14.81 14.12
C SER A 247 25.84 13.61 13.70
N THR A 248 25.37 12.84 14.68
CA THR A 248 24.25 11.89 14.49
C THR A 248 22.97 12.69 14.31
N TYR A 249 22.24 12.47 13.20
CA TYR A 249 20.98 13.15 12.94
C TYR A 249 19.92 12.23 12.32
N ILE A 250 18.68 12.71 12.37
CA ILE A 250 17.52 12.07 11.73
C ILE A 250 16.99 13.06 10.69
N ARG A 251 16.89 12.64 9.42
CA ARG A 251 16.17 13.42 8.40
C ARG A 251 14.75 12.91 8.26
N ILE A 252 13.84 13.85 8.12
CA ILE A 252 12.42 13.58 7.87
C ILE A 252 12.02 14.29 6.59
N TRP A 253 11.63 13.53 5.59
CA TRP A 253 11.02 14.04 4.37
C TRP A 253 9.51 13.99 4.49
N LYS A 254 8.87 15.03 3.98
CA LYS A 254 7.42 15.17 3.90
C LYS A 254 7.03 15.34 2.45
N ALA A 255 6.20 14.45 1.93
CA ALA A 255 5.57 14.58 0.63
C ALA A 255 4.07 14.77 0.83
N GLN A 256 3.49 15.71 0.10
CA GLN A 256 2.04 15.88 0.06
C GLN A 256 1.59 15.32 -1.29
N LEU A 257 0.81 14.22 -1.27
CA LEU A 257 0.12 13.79 -2.46
C LEU A 257 -0.90 14.87 -2.77
N THR A 258 -0.58 15.69 -3.77
CA THR A 258 -1.51 16.66 -4.30
C THR A 258 -2.69 15.90 -4.88
N SER A 259 -3.90 16.28 -4.43
CA SER A 259 -5.17 15.93 -5.07
C SER A 259 -5.20 16.37 -6.55
N ASP A 260 -4.28 17.25 -6.94
CA ASP A 260 -4.12 17.83 -8.27
C ASP A 260 -4.02 16.79 -9.38
N ALA A 261 -3.47 15.59 -9.16
CA ALA A 261 -3.50 14.54 -10.20
C ALA A 261 -4.91 14.02 -10.44
N ARG A 262 -5.71 13.87 -9.38
CA ARG A 262 -7.10 13.40 -9.46
C ARG A 262 -8.05 14.52 -9.92
N GLU A 263 -7.82 15.75 -9.50
CA GLU A 263 -8.57 16.93 -9.97
C GLU A 263 -8.21 17.28 -11.42
N SER A 264 -6.93 17.22 -11.82
CA SER A 264 -6.50 17.36 -13.22
C SER A 264 -7.05 16.26 -14.11
N LEU A 265 -7.10 15.01 -13.62
CA LEU A 265 -7.77 13.91 -14.33
C LEU A 265 -9.27 14.13 -14.43
N LEU A 266 -9.94 14.60 -13.37
CA LEU A 266 -11.38 14.91 -13.40
C LEU A 266 -11.68 16.12 -14.30
N ASP A 267 -10.84 17.15 -14.33
CA ASP A 267 -10.96 18.32 -15.19
C ASP A 267 -10.63 17.98 -16.66
N SER A 268 -9.64 17.12 -16.90
CA SER A 268 -9.33 16.56 -18.21
C SER A 268 -10.45 15.65 -18.71
N LEU A 269 -11.00 14.78 -17.86
CA LEU A 269 -12.14 13.94 -18.20
C LEU A 269 -13.37 14.78 -18.49
N THR A 270 -13.69 15.77 -17.64
CA THR A 270 -14.88 16.62 -17.87
C THR A 270 -14.72 17.54 -19.08
N SER A 271 -13.53 18.03 -19.39
CA SER A 271 -13.28 18.83 -20.60
C SER A 271 -13.32 17.99 -21.88
N THR A 272 -12.73 16.80 -21.87
CA THR A 272 -12.80 15.85 -23.00
C THR A 272 -14.23 15.38 -23.21
N TRP A 273 -14.96 15.07 -22.13
CA TRP A 273 -16.39 14.73 -22.20
C TRP A 273 -17.23 15.90 -22.73
N LYS A 274 -16.99 17.14 -22.30
CA LYS A 274 -17.68 18.32 -22.83
C LYS A 274 -17.41 18.49 -24.32
N PHE A 275 -16.15 18.46 -24.74
CA PHE A 275 -15.77 18.63 -26.15
C PHE A 275 -16.39 17.54 -27.05
N TYR A 276 -16.36 16.28 -26.61
CA TYR A 276 -16.92 15.18 -27.37
C TYR A 276 -18.45 15.26 -27.47
N ILE A 277 -19.14 15.67 -26.39
CA ILE A 277 -20.59 15.95 -26.44
C ILE A 277 -20.89 17.10 -27.41
N TYR A 278 -20.13 18.21 -27.36
CA TYR A 278 -20.35 19.35 -28.25
C TYR A 278 -20.13 19.00 -29.73
N ALA A 279 -19.03 18.34 -30.08
CA ALA A 279 -18.72 17.96 -31.46
C ALA A 279 -19.75 16.95 -32.02
N ASN A 280 -20.18 15.99 -31.21
CA ASN A 280 -21.11 14.95 -31.65
C ASN A 280 -22.57 15.43 -31.68
N VAL A 281 -22.94 16.40 -30.83
CA VAL A 281 -24.21 17.13 -30.96
C VAL A 281 -24.21 17.93 -32.26
N GLU A 282 -23.09 18.59 -32.62
CA GLU A 282 -22.96 19.40 -33.83
C GLU A 282 -23.09 18.59 -35.13
N GLU A 283 -22.45 17.41 -35.23
CA GLU A 283 -22.57 16.52 -36.39
C GLU A 283 -23.97 15.92 -36.54
N ASN A 284 -24.66 15.64 -35.44
CA ASN A 284 -25.96 14.94 -35.43
C ASN A 284 -27.16 15.87 -35.21
N VAL A 285 -26.96 17.19 -35.22
CA VAL A 285 -28.03 18.21 -35.15
C VAL A 285 -29.13 17.92 -36.15
N ARG A 286 -28.81 17.41 -37.34
CA ARG A 286 -29.79 17.16 -38.42
C ARG A 286 -30.83 16.09 -38.06
N GLU A 287 -30.43 14.99 -37.45
CA GLU A 287 -31.38 13.93 -37.05
C GLU A 287 -32.24 14.38 -35.88
N LEU A 288 -31.64 15.03 -34.87
CA LEU A 288 -32.37 15.62 -33.75
C LEU A 288 -33.36 16.71 -34.21
N GLN A 289 -32.96 17.57 -35.15
CA GLN A 289 -33.83 18.58 -35.76
C GLN A 289 -35.03 17.95 -36.47
N PHE A 290 -34.84 16.81 -37.15
CA PHE A 290 -35.93 16.13 -37.85
C PHE A 290 -37.05 15.69 -36.89
N TYR A 291 -36.71 15.08 -35.75
CA TYR A 291 -37.71 14.68 -34.75
C TYR A 291 -38.36 15.87 -34.05
N ILE A 292 -37.59 16.93 -33.75
CA ILE A 292 -38.13 18.15 -33.13
C ILE A 292 -39.09 18.88 -34.08
N LEU A 293 -38.68 19.11 -35.33
CA LEU A 293 -39.51 19.76 -36.35
C LEU A 293 -40.74 18.91 -36.70
N GLY A 294 -40.57 17.59 -36.81
CA GLY A 294 -41.68 16.65 -37.01
C GLY A 294 -42.70 16.68 -35.87
N GLY A 295 -42.22 16.74 -34.61
CA GLY A 295 -43.08 16.88 -33.43
C GLY A 295 -43.84 18.22 -33.40
N ILE A 296 -43.17 19.33 -33.72
CA ILE A 296 -43.81 20.66 -33.81
C ILE A 296 -44.87 20.67 -34.92
N ALA A 297 -44.55 20.15 -36.10
CA ALA A 297 -45.50 20.06 -37.22
C ALA A 297 -46.74 19.23 -36.86
N LEU A 298 -46.55 18.12 -36.14
CA LEU A 298 -47.64 17.28 -35.65
C LEU A 298 -48.55 18.05 -34.67
N ILE A 299 -47.98 18.79 -33.71
CA ILE A 299 -48.75 19.61 -32.76
C ILE A 299 -49.54 20.71 -33.48
N VAL A 300 -48.92 21.40 -34.44
CA VAL A 300 -49.55 22.47 -35.21
C VAL A 300 -50.69 21.93 -36.08
N ALA A 301 -50.48 20.82 -36.78
CA ALA A 301 -51.52 20.16 -37.57
C ALA A 301 -52.70 19.73 -36.69
N THR A 302 -52.41 19.12 -35.55
CA THR A 302 -53.42 18.72 -34.55
C THR A 302 -54.26 19.90 -34.10
N TYR A 303 -53.61 21.02 -33.76
CA TYR A 303 -54.29 22.22 -33.31
C TYR A 303 -55.18 22.84 -34.39
N ALA A 304 -54.71 22.89 -35.65
CA ALA A 304 -55.48 23.38 -36.78
C ALA A 304 -56.74 22.54 -37.01
N PHE A 305 -56.62 21.21 -37.06
CA PHE A 305 -57.77 20.30 -37.21
C PHE A 305 -58.72 20.33 -36.01
N TYR A 306 -58.18 20.46 -34.79
CA TYR A 306 -58.99 20.61 -33.58
C TYR A 306 -59.84 21.89 -33.64
N ARG A 307 -59.27 23.00 -34.11
CA ARG A 307 -59.95 24.29 -34.25
C ARG A 307 -61.10 24.24 -35.27
N ASP A 308 -60.88 23.59 -36.41
CA ASP A 308 -61.85 23.57 -37.52
C ASP A 308 -62.96 22.51 -37.36
N SER A 309 -62.79 21.53 -36.47
CA SER A 309 -63.81 20.50 -36.25
C SER A 309 -64.94 20.97 -35.31
N THR A 310 -66.19 20.64 -35.67
CA THR A 310 -67.39 20.93 -34.88
C THR A 310 -67.88 19.74 -34.03
N SER A 311 -67.46 18.51 -34.37
CA SER A 311 -67.84 17.29 -33.65
C SER A 311 -66.88 16.96 -32.50
N MET A 312 -67.43 16.72 -31.31
CA MET A 312 -66.64 16.39 -30.10
C MET A 312 -66.02 14.98 -30.18
N GLU A 313 -66.65 14.05 -30.89
CA GLU A 313 -66.13 12.69 -31.09
C GLU A 313 -64.84 12.71 -31.95
N VAL A 314 -64.82 13.55 -32.99
CA VAL A 314 -63.64 13.78 -33.85
C VAL A 314 -62.50 14.42 -33.05
N LYS A 315 -62.80 15.39 -32.18
CA LYS A 315 -61.80 16.04 -31.31
C LYS A 315 -61.11 15.08 -30.35
N LEU A 316 -61.89 14.23 -29.69
CA LEU A 316 -61.36 13.19 -28.79
C LEU A 316 -60.51 12.16 -29.54
N GLN A 317 -60.93 11.77 -30.74
CA GLN A 317 -60.17 10.82 -31.56
C GLN A 317 -58.86 11.43 -32.07
N LEU A 318 -58.85 12.70 -32.47
CA LEU A 318 -57.64 13.44 -32.86
C LEU A 318 -56.66 13.60 -31.69
N LEU A 319 -57.15 13.99 -30.51
CA LEU A 319 -56.32 14.12 -29.31
C LEU A 319 -55.67 12.79 -28.92
N ARG A 320 -56.41 11.68 -29.06
CA ARG A 320 -55.87 10.34 -28.79
C ARG A 320 -54.81 9.93 -29.81
N MET A 321 -55.03 10.16 -31.11
CA MET A 321 -54.02 9.81 -32.13
C MET A 321 -52.74 10.63 -31.97
N THR A 322 -52.86 11.89 -31.58
CA THR A 322 -51.75 12.84 -31.51
C THR A 322 -50.93 12.68 -30.25
N THR A 323 -51.57 12.36 -29.12
CA THR A 323 -50.87 11.91 -27.91
C THR A 323 -50.10 10.61 -28.17
N VAL A 324 -50.72 9.62 -28.82
CA VAL A 324 -50.03 8.36 -29.19
C VAL A 324 -48.84 8.62 -30.12
N ALA A 325 -49.02 9.45 -31.15
CA ALA A 325 -47.94 9.81 -32.06
C ALA A 325 -46.83 10.61 -31.36
N PHE A 326 -47.17 11.56 -30.49
CA PHE A 326 -46.19 12.31 -29.69
C PHE A 326 -45.35 11.38 -28.81
N PHE A 327 -46.00 10.45 -28.07
CA PHE A 327 -45.27 9.48 -27.26
C PHE A 327 -44.40 8.54 -28.10
N LYS A 328 -44.83 8.18 -29.30
CA LYS A 328 -44.01 7.38 -30.22
C LYS A 328 -42.76 8.15 -30.65
N TYR A 329 -42.91 9.40 -31.09
CA TYR A 329 -41.79 10.28 -31.45
C TYR A 329 -40.85 10.52 -30.27
N LEU A 330 -41.39 10.72 -29.06
CA LEU A 330 -40.60 10.91 -27.84
C LEU A 330 -39.83 9.64 -27.46
N MET A 331 -40.44 8.46 -27.59
CA MET A 331 -39.77 7.19 -27.30
C MET A 331 -38.68 6.88 -28.32
N GLU A 332 -38.91 7.15 -29.60
CA GLU A 332 -37.89 7.03 -30.64
C GLU A 332 -36.74 8.00 -30.36
N PHE A 333 -37.04 9.26 -30.05
CA PHE A 333 -36.05 10.25 -29.62
C PHE A 333 -35.21 9.80 -28.42
N ILE A 334 -35.85 9.29 -27.35
CA ILE A 334 -35.15 8.79 -26.16
C ILE A 334 -34.33 7.54 -26.51
N SER A 335 -34.82 6.66 -27.39
CA SER A 335 -34.09 5.46 -27.79
C SER A 335 -32.83 5.78 -28.58
N VAL A 336 -32.90 6.79 -29.46
CA VAL A 336 -31.76 7.33 -30.20
C VAL A 336 -30.77 7.92 -29.20
N LEU A 337 -31.24 8.77 -28.28
CA LEU A 337 -30.41 9.34 -27.20
C LEU A 337 -29.74 8.26 -26.32
N TRP A 338 -30.46 7.18 -26.01
CA TRP A 338 -29.98 6.08 -25.18
C TRP A 338 -28.96 5.18 -25.90
N ALA A 339 -29.21 4.86 -27.17
CA ALA A 339 -28.26 4.12 -28.00
C ALA A 339 -26.94 4.88 -28.10
N TYR A 340 -27.02 6.20 -28.32
CA TYR A 340 -25.84 7.04 -28.41
C TYR A 340 -25.10 7.18 -27.08
N THR A 341 -25.79 7.42 -25.96
CA THR A 341 -25.13 7.47 -24.64
C THR A 341 -24.48 6.15 -24.27
N LYS A 342 -25.07 5.01 -24.65
CA LYS A 342 -24.49 3.67 -24.43
C LYS A 342 -23.25 3.43 -25.28
N GLU A 343 -23.25 3.86 -26.54
CA GLU A 343 -22.10 3.73 -27.44
C GLU A 343 -20.96 4.66 -27.02
N LEU A 344 -21.30 5.86 -26.56
CA LEU A 344 -20.39 6.88 -26.02
C LEU A 344 -19.74 6.43 -24.69
N LEU A 345 -20.50 5.77 -23.82
CA LEU A 345 -19.96 5.11 -22.64
C LEU A 345 -19.00 3.98 -23.04
N ARG A 346 -19.33 3.20 -24.06
CA ARG A 346 -18.47 2.09 -24.53
C ARG A 346 -17.19 2.57 -25.19
N SER A 347 -17.24 3.59 -26.05
CA SER A 347 -16.05 4.15 -26.71
C SER A 347 -15.17 4.89 -25.71
N GLY A 348 -15.76 5.70 -24.82
CA GLY A 348 -15.02 6.40 -23.76
C GLY A 348 -14.37 5.44 -22.76
N LEU A 349 -15.05 4.35 -22.37
CA LEU A 349 -14.43 3.29 -21.55
C LEU A 349 -13.32 2.55 -22.30
N ARG A 350 -13.45 2.37 -23.63
CA ARG A 350 -12.45 1.68 -24.44
C ARG A 350 -11.18 2.51 -24.63
N GLU A 351 -11.31 3.79 -24.94
CA GLU A 351 -10.18 4.72 -25.01
C GLU A 351 -9.52 4.92 -23.64
N PHE A 352 -10.31 4.96 -22.56
CA PHE A 352 -9.80 4.99 -21.18
C PHE A 352 -8.98 3.72 -20.84
N LEU A 353 -9.47 2.54 -21.23
CA LEU A 353 -8.74 1.27 -21.05
C LEU A 353 -7.52 1.16 -21.97
N GLU A 354 -7.54 1.74 -23.17
CA GLU A 354 -6.38 1.81 -24.08
C GLU A 354 -5.31 2.82 -23.58
N LEU A 355 -5.73 3.90 -22.91
CA LEU A 355 -4.84 4.84 -22.20
C LEU A 355 -4.20 4.21 -20.95
N GLU A 356 -4.87 3.29 -20.25
CA GLU A 356 -4.24 2.48 -19.18
C GLU A 356 -3.19 1.48 -19.73
N VAL A 357 -3.20 1.19 -21.04
CA VAL A 357 -2.24 0.27 -21.69
C VAL A 357 -1.08 1.02 -22.36
N ALA A 358 -1.21 2.33 -22.59
CA ALA A 358 -0.17 3.17 -23.15
C ALA A 358 0.52 4.00 -22.06
N HIS A 359 1.74 3.57 -21.73
CA HIS A 359 2.73 4.12 -20.79
C HIS A 359 2.61 3.65 -19.33
N GLU A 360 3.65 3.07 -18.74
CA GLU A 360 5.06 2.96 -19.16
C GLU A 360 5.48 1.57 -19.65
#